data_AF-A0A944HGQ5-F1
#
_entry.id   AF-A0A944HGQ5-F1
#
_cell.length_a   1.000
_cell.length_b   1.000
_cell.length_c   1.000
_cell.angle_alpha   90.00
_cell.angle_beta   90.00
_cell.angle_gamma   90.00
#
_symmetry.space_group_name_H-M   'P 1'
#
loop_
_entity.id
_entity.type
_entity.pdbx_description
1 polymer ?
#
loop_
_entity_poly.entity_id
_entity_poly.type
_entity_poly.pdbx_seq_one_letter_code
_entity_poly.pdbx_strand_id
1 'polypeptide(L)'
;MSWASPAETLTWTGATVTQAELEMAQSIIELFAGTTELASDAGRISTKNLRLLKKAVAYQAVFMQEHPDLFTSMDMTEMAEGSGSGMQISLTAYGLYLAPLAKMCISQLSWKAVRSIRVRPRDGEARRRIEAQSRDRDDYEGCGNWEAL
;
A
#
# COMPACT_ATOMS: atom_id res chain seq x y z
N MET A 1 6.55 -2.50 -22.74
CA MET A 1 6.34 -1.04 -22.89
C MET A 1 6.09 -0.46 -21.51
N SER A 2 6.71 0.69 -21.17
CA SER A 2 6.61 1.17 -19.79
C SER A 2 5.17 1.51 -19.37
N TRP A 3 4.77 1.18 -18.13
CA TRP A 3 3.41 1.44 -17.64
C TRP A 3 3.04 2.92 -17.62
N ALA A 4 4.00 3.78 -17.25
CA ALA A 4 3.84 5.23 -17.23
C ALA A 4 4.45 5.84 -18.50
N SER A 5 3.84 6.92 -18.97
CA SER A 5 4.39 7.76 -20.04
C SER A 5 5.08 9.02 -19.49
N PRO A 6 6.01 9.63 -20.22
CA PRO A 6 6.67 10.87 -19.79
C PRO A 6 5.68 12.01 -19.48
N ALA A 7 4.58 12.11 -20.24
CA ALA A 7 3.55 13.12 -20.02
C ALA A 7 2.75 12.88 -18.73
N GLU A 8 2.42 11.62 -18.41
CA GLU A 8 1.78 11.25 -17.15
C GLU A 8 2.70 11.54 -15.95
N THR A 9 4.00 11.25 -16.08
CA THR A 9 5.01 11.53 -15.05
C THR A 9 5.10 13.02 -14.77
N LEU A 10 5.23 13.86 -15.81
CA LEU A 10 5.25 15.33 -15.68
C LEU A 10 4.01 15.84 -14.93
N THR A 11 2.84 15.26 -15.19
CA THR A 11 1.58 15.65 -14.55
C THR A 11 1.58 15.34 -13.04
N TRP A 12 2.23 14.25 -12.60
CA TRP A 12 2.20 13.83 -11.20
C TRP A 12 3.36 14.35 -10.37
N THR A 13 4.55 14.50 -10.95
CA THR A 13 5.77 14.86 -10.23
C THR A 13 6.25 16.27 -10.54
N GLY A 14 5.83 16.86 -11.65
CA GLY A 14 6.34 18.14 -12.14
C GLY A 14 7.74 18.06 -12.76
N ALA A 15 8.35 16.88 -12.80
CA ALA A 15 9.69 16.65 -13.34
C ALA A 15 9.62 15.98 -14.72
N THR A 16 10.54 16.37 -15.60
CA THR A 16 10.69 15.76 -16.93
C THR A 16 11.60 14.54 -16.84
N VAL A 17 11.10 13.40 -17.30
CA VAL A 17 11.81 12.11 -17.27
C VAL A 17 11.82 11.53 -18.67
N THR A 18 12.95 10.93 -19.07
CA THR A 18 13.06 10.29 -20.40
C THR A 18 12.39 8.92 -20.42
N GLN A 19 12.05 8.44 -21.63
CA GLN A 19 11.45 7.11 -21.78
C GLN A 19 12.37 5.98 -21.29
N ALA A 20 13.68 6.11 -21.51
CA ALA A 20 14.67 5.14 -21.05
C ALA A 20 14.76 5.08 -19.52
N GLU A 21 14.65 6.23 -18.84
CA GLU A 21 14.61 6.28 -17.37
C GLU A 21 13.36 5.60 -16.81
N LEU A 22 12.21 5.72 -17.48
CA LEU A 22 10.99 5.03 -17.08
C LEU A 22 11.09 3.51 -17.25
N GLU A 23 11.78 3.04 -18.29
CA GLU A 23 12.03 1.59 -18.51
C GLU A 23 12.96 1.02 -17.44
N MET A 24 14.03 1.75 -17.09
CA MET A 24 14.90 1.37 -15.97
C MET A 24 14.13 1.37 -14.63
N ALA A 25 13.36 2.42 -14.35
CA ALA A 25 12.53 2.49 -13.15
C ALA A 25 11.49 1.37 -13.09
N GLN A 26 10.92 0.98 -14.24
CA GLN A 26 9.98 -0.13 -14.30
C GLN A 26 10.63 -1.45 -13.87
N SER A 27 11.84 -1.76 -14.34
CA SER A 27 12.54 -3.00 -13.95
C SER A 27 12.69 -3.12 -12.42
N ILE A 28 12.98 -2.01 -11.74
CA ILE A 28 13.08 -1.95 -10.28
C ILE A 28 11.71 -2.19 -9.64
N ILE A 29 10.67 -1.53 -10.14
CA ILE A 29 9.31 -1.68 -9.61
C ILE A 29 8.78 -3.10 -9.82
N GLU A 30 9.06 -3.74 -10.95
CA GLU A 30 8.67 -5.13 -11.22
C GLU A 30 9.27 -6.10 -10.18
N LEU A 31 10.55 -5.89 -9.82
CA LEU A 31 11.23 -6.66 -8.77
C LEU A 31 10.51 -6.57 -7.42
N PHE A 32 10.11 -5.36 -7.01
CA PHE A 32 9.43 -5.15 -5.73
C PHE A 32 7.94 -5.52 -5.77
N ALA A 33 7.25 -5.27 -6.87
CA ALA A 33 5.82 -5.53 -7.04
C ALA A 33 5.51 -7.03 -7.19
N GLY A 34 6.47 -7.82 -7.69
CA GLY A 34 6.31 -9.24 -7.98
C GLY A 34 5.38 -9.48 -9.18
N THR A 35 5.35 -8.54 -10.13
CA THR A 35 4.52 -8.59 -11.33
C THR A 35 5.24 -7.90 -12.48
N THR A 36 4.95 -8.31 -13.71
CA THR A 36 5.58 -7.78 -14.93
C THR A 36 4.53 -7.15 -15.83
N GLU A 37 4.97 -6.33 -16.79
CA GLU A 37 4.07 -5.72 -17.78
C GLU A 37 3.14 -6.70 -18.49
N LEU A 38 3.62 -7.93 -18.74
CA LEU A 38 2.84 -9.01 -19.35
C LEU A 38 1.56 -9.35 -18.58
N ALA A 39 1.57 -9.22 -17.25
CA ALA A 39 0.39 -9.45 -16.43
C ALA A 39 -0.66 -8.34 -16.60
N SER A 40 -0.20 -7.11 -16.84
CA SER A 40 -1.05 -5.96 -17.15
C SER A 40 -1.66 -6.11 -18.55
N ASP A 41 -0.84 -6.47 -19.54
CA ASP A 41 -1.26 -6.65 -20.94
C ASP A 41 -2.25 -7.80 -21.10
N ALA A 42 -2.09 -8.87 -20.31
CA ALA A 42 -3.05 -9.97 -20.24
C ALA A 42 -4.35 -9.61 -19.49
N GLY A 43 -4.52 -8.36 -19.03
CA GLY A 43 -5.71 -7.89 -18.32
C GLY A 43 -5.90 -8.51 -16.93
N ARG A 44 -4.85 -9.11 -16.34
CA ARG A 44 -4.93 -9.75 -15.02
C ARG A 44 -4.85 -8.73 -13.87
N ILE A 45 -4.40 -7.51 -14.16
CA ILE A 45 -4.25 -6.44 -13.18
C ILE A 45 -5.49 -5.54 -13.21
N SER A 46 -6.12 -5.36 -12.04
CA SER A 46 -7.22 -4.39 -11.88
C SER A 46 -6.77 -2.96 -12.21
N THR A 47 -7.66 -2.17 -12.82
CA THR A 47 -7.42 -0.75 -13.16
C THR A 47 -6.92 0.08 -11.98
N LYS A 48 -7.40 -0.19 -10.76
CA LYS A 48 -6.91 0.46 -9.53
C LYS A 48 -5.43 0.17 -9.29
N ASN A 49 -5.03 -1.10 -9.38
CA ASN A 49 -3.64 -1.50 -9.16
C ASN A 49 -2.74 -0.98 -10.28
N LEU A 50 -3.22 -0.98 -11.52
CA LEU A 50 -2.50 -0.41 -12.66
C LEU A 50 -2.20 1.08 -12.42
N ARG A 51 -3.18 1.86 -11.95
CA ARG A 51 -2.96 3.27 -11.60
C ARG A 51 -1.89 3.46 -10.51
N LEU A 52 -1.84 2.57 -9.52
CA LEU A 52 -0.81 2.61 -8.47
C LEU A 52 0.57 2.25 -9.02
N LEU A 53 0.66 1.26 -9.90
CA LEU A 53 1.92 0.86 -10.55
C LEU A 53 2.47 1.98 -11.43
N LYS A 54 1.61 2.64 -12.23
CA LYS A 54 2.01 3.81 -13.02
C LYS A 54 2.63 4.91 -12.15
N LYS A 55 1.97 5.24 -11.04
CA LYS A 55 2.48 6.25 -10.09
C LYS A 55 3.80 5.81 -9.46
N ALA A 56 3.93 4.52 -9.11
CA ALA A 56 5.15 3.99 -8.53
C ALA A 56 6.35 4.14 -9.50
N VAL A 57 6.17 3.81 -10.78
CA VAL A 57 7.20 3.99 -11.82
C VAL A 57 7.58 5.46 -11.99
N ALA A 58 6.58 6.35 -12.05
CA ALA A 58 6.83 7.79 -12.17
C ALA A 58 7.64 8.35 -10.98
N TYR A 59 7.31 7.97 -9.75
CA TYR A 59 8.04 8.42 -8.56
C TYR A 59 9.44 7.81 -8.48
N GLN A 60 9.61 6.55 -8.87
CA GLN A 60 10.92 5.90 -8.90
C GLN A 60 11.84 6.57 -9.92
N ALA A 61 11.33 6.93 -11.09
CA ALA A 61 12.16 7.54 -12.13
C ALA A 61 12.66 8.94 -11.73
N VAL A 62 11.83 9.74 -11.04
CA VAL A 62 12.29 11.02 -10.48
C VAL A 62 13.32 10.81 -9.37
N PHE A 63 13.09 9.84 -8.49
CA PHE A 63 14.04 9.51 -7.44
C PHE A 63 15.41 9.07 -8.00
N MET A 64 15.41 8.35 -9.11
CA MET A 64 16.65 7.95 -9.80
C MET A 64 17.42 9.13 -10.39
N GLN A 65 16.74 10.21 -10.81
CA GLN A 65 17.42 11.43 -11.26
C GLN A 65 18.09 12.16 -10.09
N GLU A 66 17.46 12.19 -8.92
CA GLU A 66 17.98 12.84 -7.71
C GLU A 66 19.09 12.02 -7.03
N HIS A 67 19.11 10.70 -7.26
CA HIS A 67 20.06 9.76 -6.64
C HIS A 67 20.78 8.89 -7.67
N PRO A 68 21.74 9.44 -8.45
CA PRO A 68 22.43 8.70 -9.50
C PRO A 68 23.31 7.55 -8.98
N ASP A 69 23.68 7.55 -7.69
CA ASP A 69 24.51 6.51 -7.07
C ASP A 69 23.77 5.19 -6.78
N LEU A 70 22.47 5.12 -7.10
CA LEU A 70 21.61 3.96 -6.91
C LEU A 70 22.17 2.64 -7.51
N PHE A 71 22.88 2.72 -8.64
CA PHE A 71 23.43 1.55 -9.33
C PHE A 71 24.91 1.28 -9.04
N THR A 72 25.60 2.24 -8.43
CA THR A 72 27.03 2.16 -8.10
C THR A 72 27.27 1.86 -6.62
N SER A 73 26.21 1.82 -5.81
CA SER A 73 26.27 1.55 -4.38
C SER A 73 26.85 0.16 -4.09
N MET A 74 27.96 0.13 -3.35
CA MET A 74 28.53 -1.10 -2.76
C MET A 74 27.54 -1.68 -1.73
N ASP A 75 27.47 -3.01 -1.63
CA ASP A 75 26.66 -3.74 -0.65
C ASP A 75 27.15 -3.43 0.79
N MET A 76 26.70 -2.29 1.32
CA MET A 76 27.06 -1.81 2.65
C MET A 76 26.12 -2.46 3.66
N THR A 77 26.62 -3.52 4.29
CA THR A 77 25.86 -4.39 5.19
C THR A 77 25.66 -3.79 6.59
N GLU A 78 26.52 -2.86 7.03
CA GLU A 78 26.40 -2.21 8.34
C GLU A 78 26.96 -0.77 8.31
N MET A 79 26.12 0.22 8.66
CA MET A 79 26.59 1.50 9.23
C MET A 79 26.49 1.38 10.75
N ALA A 80 27.61 1.13 11.42
CA ALA A 80 27.67 1.10 12.87
C ALA A 80 27.30 2.48 13.44
N GLU A 81 26.24 2.52 14.24
CA GLU A 81 25.77 3.69 14.98
C GLU A 81 26.86 4.16 15.96
N GLY A 82 27.55 5.25 15.62
CA GLY A 82 28.43 5.96 16.52
C GLY A 82 27.62 6.52 17.69
N SER A 83 27.94 6.06 18.89
CA SER A 83 27.42 6.53 20.18
C SER A 83 27.35 8.05 20.25
N GLY A 84 26.14 8.60 20.25
CA GLY A 84 25.94 10.04 20.44
C GLY A 84 24.57 10.49 19.99
N SER A 85 23.60 10.47 20.91
CA SER A 85 22.34 11.23 20.91
C SER A 85 21.96 11.87 19.55
N GLY A 86 21.54 11.05 18.60
CA GLY A 86 21.15 11.48 17.27
C GLY A 86 19.99 10.60 16.81
N MET A 87 18.92 11.24 16.35
CA MET A 87 17.69 10.64 15.87
C MET A 87 17.98 9.35 15.07
N GLN A 88 17.54 8.19 15.57
CA GLN A 88 17.64 6.92 14.87
C GLN A 88 16.76 6.97 13.62
N ILE A 89 17.32 7.45 12.51
CA ILE A 89 16.73 7.24 11.19
C ILE A 89 17.07 5.79 10.85
N SER A 90 16.22 4.85 11.27
CA SER A 90 16.28 3.48 10.79
C SER A 90 15.96 3.50 9.29
N LEU A 91 16.97 3.76 8.47
CA LEU A 91 16.89 3.58 7.04
C LEU A 91 16.69 2.08 6.84
N THR A 92 15.46 1.65 6.60
CA THR A 92 15.22 0.27 6.17
C THR A 92 16.14 -0.03 4.98
N ALA A 93 16.81 -1.18 4.93
CA ALA A 93 17.81 -1.51 3.89
C ALA A 93 17.35 -1.23 2.45
N TYR A 94 16.04 -1.29 2.19
CA TYR A 94 15.43 -1.00 0.88
C TYR A 94 15.16 0.48 0.60
N GLY A 95 15.32 1.35 1.60
CA GLY A 95 15.09 2.79 1.50
C GLY A 95 16.11 3.52 0.65
N LEU A 96 17.28 2.90 0.41
CA LEU A 96 18.27 3.39 -0.54
C LEU A 96 17.85 3.12 -2.00
N TYR A 97 17.14 2.03 -2.25
CA TYR A 97 16.84 1.52 -3.59
C TYR A 97 15.48 1.94 -4.14
N LEU A 98 14.51 2.13 -3.26
CA LEU A 98 13.12 2.38 -3.63
C LEU A 98 12.66 3.75 -3.11
N ALA A 99 12.09 4.55 -4.00
CA ALA A 99 11.51 5.84 -3.63
C ALA A 99 10.44 5.66 -2.54
N PRO A 100 10.39 6.52 -1.51
CA PRO A 100 9.44 6.39 -0.42
C PRO A 100 7.99 6.46 -0.90
N LEU A 101 7.70 7.31 -1.90
CA LEU A 101 6.38 7.40 -2.51
C LEU A 101 6.03 6.16 -3.36
N ALA A 102 7.02 5.57 -4.04
CA ALA A 102 6.82 4.32 -4.77
C ALA A 102 6.53 3.17 -3.80
N LYS A 103 7.23 3.09 -2.66
CA LYS A 103 6.97 2.13 -1.58
C LYS A 103 5.52 2.22 -1.07
N MET A 104 5.01 3.43 -0.87
CA MET A 104 3.62 3.63 -0.46
C MET A 104 2.60 3.18 -1.51
N CYS A 105 2.91 3.31 -2.80
CA CYS A 105 2.04 2.82 -3.87
C CYS A 105 2.03 1.28 -3.91
N ILE A 106 3.20 0.65 -3.76
CA ILE A 106 3.36 -0.81 -3.78
C ILE A 106 2.68 -1.48 -2.58
N SER A 107 2.77 -0.88 -1.38
CA SER A 107 2.13 -1.44 -0.18
C SER A 107 0.59 -1.45 -0.26
N GLN A 108 0.01 -0.61 -1.12
CA GLN A 108 -1.43 -0.53 -1.34
C GLN A 108 -1.95 -1.49 -2.43
N LEU A 109 -1.06 -2.23 -3.11
CA LEU A 109 -1.46 -3.21 -4.12
C LEU A 109 -2.32 -4.30 -3.49
N SER A 110 -3.35 -4.75 -4.21
CA SER A 110 -4.33 -5.66 -3.64
C SER A 110 -3.78 -6.97 -3.10
N TRP A 111 -2.65 -7.44 -3.63
CA TRP A 111 -1.97 -8.68 -3.23
C TRP A 111 -0.85 -8.48 -2.20
N LYS A 112 -0.44 -7.23 -1.93
CA LYS A 112 0.53 -6.90 -0.87
C LYS A 112 -0.12 -6.28 0.35
N ALA A 113 -1.25 -5.61 0.17
CA ALA A 113 -2.00 -5.01 1.26
C ALA A 113 -2.56 -6.11 2.16
N VAL A 114 -2.16 -6.11 3.43
CA VAL A 114 -2.79 -6.91 4.48
C VAL A 114 -4.19 -6.34 4.69
N ARG A 115 -5.19 -6.96 4.06
CA ARG A 115 -6.59 -6.61 4.33
C ARG A 115 -7.03 -7.36 5.57
N SER A 116 -7.59 -6.65 6.53
CA SER A 116 -8.31 -7.28 7.63
C SER A 116 -9.42 -8.14 7.05
N ILE A 117 -9.38 -9.45 7.37
CA ILE A 117 -10.46 -10.36 7.02
C ILE A 117 -11.67 -9.93 7.84
N ARG A 118 -12.66 -9.34 7.18
CA ARG A 118 -13.93 -9.02 7.83
C ARG A 118 -14.69 -10.32 8.03
N VAL A 119 -14.50 -10.96 9.18
CA VAL A 119 -15.28 -12.12 9.61
C VAL A 119 -16.72 -11.64 9.77
N ARG A 120 -17.58 -11.97 8.81
CA ARG A 120 -19.02 -11.76 8.99
C ARG A 120 -19.48 -12.73 10.08
N PRO A 121 -20.32 -12.29 11.05
CA PRO A 121 -21.01 -13.23 11.91
C PRO A 121 -21.74 -14.23 11.02
N ARG A 122 -21.64 -15.53 11.32
CA ARG A 122 -22.41 -16.57 10.64
C ARG A 122 -23.88 -16.17 10.70
N ASP A 123 -24.60 -16.16 9.57
CA ASP A 123 -25.91 -15.53 9.41
C ASP A 123 -27.00 -15.95 10.43
N GLY A 124 -26.75 -16.99 11.25
CA GLY A 124 -27.61 -17.39 12.36
C GLY A 124 -27.26 -16.82 13.74
N GLU A 125 -26.02 -16.39 14.01
CA GLU A 125 -25.62 -15.94 15.36
C GLU A 125 -26.00 -14.49 15.62
N ALA A 126 -25.93 -13.62 14.61
CA ALA A 126 -26.37 -12.23 14.74
C ALA A 126 -27.88 -12.13 15.01
N ARG A 127 -28.69 -12.96 14.32
CA ARG A 127 -30.14 -13.06 14.58
C ARG A 127 -30.42 -13.60 15.99
N ARG A 128 -29.75 -14.68 16.42
CA ARG A 128 -29.92 -15.21 17.78
C ARG A 128 -29.53 -14.20 18.86
N ARG A 129 -28.50 -13.39 18.62
CA ARG A 129 -28.06 -12.36 19.58
C ARG A 129 -29.08 -11.22 19.69
N ILE A 130 -29.66 -10.79 18.57
CA ILE A 130 -30.72 -9.78 18.54
C ILE A 130 -32.00 -10.32 19.19
N GLU A 131 -32.40 -11.56 18.89
CA GLU A 131 -33.57 -12.23 19.49
C GLU A 131 -33.41 -12.49 20.99
N ALA A 132 -32.19 -12.81 21.45
CA ALA A 132 -31.90 -12.93 22.88
C ALA A 132 -31.99 -11.57 23.59
N GLN A 133 -31.46 -10.51 22.97
CA GLN A 133 -31.54 -9.15 23.52
C GLN A 133 -32.97 -8.57 23.54
N SER A 134 -33.84 -8.96 22.59
CA SER A 134 -35.24 -8.53 22.62
C SER A 134 -36.04 -9.24 23.71
N ARG A 135 -35.78 -10.52 23.96
CA ARG A 135 -36.45 -11.29 25.04
C ARG A 135 -36.14 -10.72 26.42
N ASP A 136 -34.87 -10.40 26.70
CA ASP A 136 -34.49 -9.78 27.97
C ASP A 136 -35.09 -8.37 28.17
N ARG A 137 -35.48 -7.68 27.09
CA ARG A 137 -36.06 -6.33 27.17
C ARG A 137 -37.55 -6.36 27.52
N ASP A 138 -38.28 -7.32 26.97
CA ASP A 138 -39.73 -7.46 27.21
C ASP A 138 -40.04 -7.94 28.63
N ASP A 139 -39.11 -8.67 29.27
CA ASP A 139 -39.27 -9.15 30.65
C ASP A 139 -39.19 -8.03 31.72
N TYR A 140 -38.62 -6.86 31.39
CA TYR A 140 -38.53 -5.71 32.32
C TYR A 140 -39.71 -4.73 32.19
N GLU A 141 -40.46 -4.73 31.09
CA GLU A 141 -41.60 -3.81 30.88
C GLU A 141 -42.91 -4.33 31.51
N GLY A 142 -42.94 -5.56 32.01
CA GLY A 142 -44.13 -6.19 32.62
C GLY A 142 -44.33 -5.99 34.12
N CYS A 143 -43.39 -5.36 34.85
CA CYS A 143 -43.40 -5.32 36.32
C CYS A 143 -43.74 -3.95 36.94
N GLY A 144 -44.14 -2.96 36.12
CA GLY A 144 -44.21 -1.56 36.54
C GLY A 144 -45.58 -0.89 36.39
N ASN A 145 -46.69 -1.49 36.81
CA ASN A 145 -47.95 -0.73 36.99
C ASN A 145 -48.99 -1.42 37.89
N TRP A 146 -48.70 -1.63 39.19
CA TRP A 146 -49.69 -2.17 40.15
C TRP A 146 -50.06 -1.22 41.31
N GLU A 147 -49.51 -0.01 41.37
CA GLU A 147 -49.80 0.95 42.44
C GLU A 147 -50.39 2.26 41.89
N ALA A 148 -51.69 2.24 41.55
CA ALA A 148 -52.50 3.44 41.40
C ALA A 148 -54.01 3.12 41.50
N LEU A 149 -54.49 2.87 42.72
CA LEU A 149 -55.90 3.02 43.13
C LEU A 149 -55.96 3.61 44.55
#